data_AF-A0AAD9JGQ8-F1
#
_entry.id   AF-A0AAD9JGQ8-F1
#
_cell.length_a   1.000
_cell.length_b   1.000
_cell.length_c   1.000
_cell.angle_alpha   90.00
_cell.angle_beta   90.00
_cell.angle_gamma   90.00
#
_symmetry.space_group_name_H-M   'P 1'
#
loop_
_entity.id
_entity.type
_entity.pdbx_description
1 polymer ?
#
loop_
_entity_poly.entity_id
_entity_poly.type
_entity_poly.pdbx_seq_one_letter_code
_entity_poly.pdbx_strand_id
1 'polypeptide(L)'
;MYYMVVCCGLFCLPCLACQVSTRLGENCCVPYCLSGGLLALRTKLRITENIQGTICNDGCLICCCTQLAVCQMNRELNNVGL
;
A
#
# COMPACT_ATOMS: atom_id res chain seq x y z
N MET A 1 4.95 -12.82 15.76
CA MET A 1 5.21 -11.45 15.23
C MET A 1 3.95 -10.75 14.66
N TYR A 2 2.76 -11.30 14.91
CA TYR A 2 1.47 -10.79 14.41
C TYR A 2 0.74 -9.89 15.43
N TYR A 3 1.16 -9.91 16.71
CA TYR A 3 0.51 -9.15 17.79
C TYR A 3 0.91 -7.66 17.87
N MET A 4 2.01 -7.23 17.26
CA MET A 4 2.46 -5.82 17.30
C MET A 4 1.71 -4.91 16.32
N VAL A 5 0.99 -5.48 15.33
CA VAL A 5 0.30 -4.72 14.27
C VAL A 5 -1.07 -4.20 14.73
N VAL A 6 -1.68 -4.85 15.73
CA VAL A 6 -3.08 -4.60 16.12
C VAL A 6 -3.25 -3.37 17.03
N CYS A 7 -2.28 -3.05 17.90
CA CYS A 7 -2.39 -1.91 18.81
C CYS A 7 -1.96 -0.56 18.19
N CYS A 8 -1.20 -0.57 17.09
CA CYS A 8 -0.69 0.64 16.45
C CYS A 8 -1.49 1.09 15.21
N GLY A 9 -2.47 0.32 14.73
CA GLY A 9 -3.15 0.53 13.44
C GLY A 9 -3.86 1.88 13.23
N LEU A 10 -4.19 2.62 14.29
CA LEU A 10 -4.78 3.97 14.21
C LEU A 10 -3.72 5.09 14.13
N PHE A 11 -2.47 4.85 14.54
CA PHE A 11 -1.36 5.81 14.48
C PHE A 11 -0.25 5.42 13.47
N CYS A 12 -0.22 4.16 13.01
CA CYS A 12 0.83 3.59 12.14
C CYS A 12 0.45 3.42 10.67
N LEU A 13 -0.71 3.90 10.21
CA LEU A 13 -0.98 4.04 8.78
C LEU A 13 0.19 4.64 7.99
N PRO A 14 0.90 5.66 8.53
CA PRO A 14 2.06 6.15 7.82
C PRO A 14 3.24 5.19 7.75
N CYS A 15 3.50 4.49 8.85
CA CYS A 15 4.52 3.45 8.90
C CYS A 15 4.20 2.29 7.95
N LEU A 16 2.91 1.93 7.81
CA LEU A 16 2.47 0.84 6.93
C LEU A 16 2.66 1.22 5.45
N ALA A 17 2.29 2.44 5.05
CA ALA A 17 2.53 2.90 3.69
C ALA A 17 4.03 3.01 3.38
N CYS A 18 4.85 3.42 4.36
CA CYS A 18 6.29 3.38 4.25
C CYS A 18 6.85 1.97 4.11
N GLN A 19 6.37 1.01 4.89
CA GLN A 19 6.75 -0.39 4.73
C GLN A 19 6.38 -0.91 3.35
N VAL A 20 5.16 -0.67 2.88
CA VAL A 20 4.71 -1.03 1.52
C VAL A 20 5.63 -0.41 0.47
N SER A 21 6.01 0.87 0.63
CA SER A 21 6.93 1.57 -0.27
C SER A 21 8.31 0.88 -0.29
N THR A 22 8.92 0.68 0.87
CA THR A 22 10.24 0.05 0.99
C THR A 22 10.25 -1.38 0.45
N ARG A 23 9.19 -2.16 0.69
CA ARG A 23 9.04 -3.53 0.19
C ARG A 23 8.89 -3.57 -1.34
N LEU A 24 8.29 -2.54 -1.91
CA LEU A 24 8.23 -2.33 -3.36
C LEU A 24 9.52 -1.70 -3.92
N GLY A 25 10.54 -1.43 -3.09
CA GLY A 25 11.80 -0.80 -3.52
C GLY A 25 11.72 0.71 -3.75
N GLU A 26 10.69 1.38 -3.21
CA GLU A 26 10.46 2.83 -3.28
C GLU A 26 10.76 3.51 -1.94
N ASN A 27 10.96 4.83 -1.94
CA ASN A 27 11.24 5.57 -0.70
C ASN A 27 9.95 5.72 0.16
N CYS A 28 10.08 5.68 1.48
CA CYS A 28 9.00 5.91 2.45
C CYS A 28 8.29 7.27 2.26
N CYS A 29 8.96 8.25 1.66
CA CYS A 29 8.37 9.55 1.36
C CYS A 29 7.41 9.54 0.15
N VAL A 30 7.50 8.56 -0.76
CA VAL A 30 6.67 8.48 -1.99
C VAL A 30 5.17 8.61 -1.71
N PRO A 31 4.57 7.88 -0.75
CA PRO A 31 3.14 8.01 -0.46
C PRO A 31 2.70 9.38 0.08
N TYR A 32 3.62 10.19 0.62
CA TYR A 32 3.34 11.50 1.23
C TYR A 32 3.70 12.68 0.34
N CYS A 33 4.85 12.62 -0.32
CA CYS A 33 5.40 13.71 -1.11
C CYS A 33 4.82 13.78 -2.53
N LEU A 34 4.28 12.67 -3.04
CA LEU A 34 3.65 12.65 -4.35
C LEU A 34 2.13 12.51 -4.19
N SER A 35 1.39 13.49 -4.72
CA SER A 35 -0.05 13.36 -4.92
C SER A 35 -0.32 12.19 -5.88
N GLY A 36 -0.73 11.05 -5.34
CA GLY A 36 -0.88 9.80 -6.10
C GLY A 36 0.26 8.81 -5.95
N GLY A 37 1.25 9.05 -5.08
CA GLY A 37 2.32 8.07 -4.79
C GLY A 37 1.75 6.74 -4.29
N LEU A 38 0.67 6.79 -3.51
CA LEU A 38 -0.06 5.59 -3.07
C LEU A 38 -0.72 4.83 -4.24
N LEU A 39 -1.25 5.55 -5.23
CA LEU A 39 -1.82 4.98 -6.46
C LEU A 39 -0.72 4.38 -7.34
N ALA A 40 0.44 5.02 -7.41
CA ALA A 40 1.62 4.50 -8.09
C ALA A 40 2.11 3.20 -7.44
N LEU A 41 2.24 3.15 -6.11
CA LEU A 41 2.59 1.93 -5.36
C LEU A 41 1.59 0.80 -5.61
N ARG A 42 0.28 1.11 -5.58
CA ARG A 42 -0.76 0.12 -5.85
C ARG A 42 -0.74 -0.39 -7.29
N THR A 43 -0.42 0.48 -8.23
CA THR A 43 -0.30 0.11 -9.65
C THR A 43 0.95 -0.74 -9.88
N LYS A 44 2.08 -0.36 -9.28
CA LYS A 44 3.32 -1.13 -9.30
C LYS A 44 3.09 -2.54 -8.74
N LEU A 45 2.48 -2.65 -7.56
CA LEU A 45 2.15 -3.93 -6.94
C LEU A 45 1.34 -4.83 -7.89
N ARG A 46 0.26 -4.31 -8.49
CA ARG A 46 -0.57 -5.12 -9.40
C ARG A 46 0.12 -5.49 -10.70
N ILE A 47 1.02 -4.64 -11.20
CA ILE A 47 1.85 -4.99 -12.36
C ILE A 47 2.82 -6.11 -11.99
N THR A 48 3.45 -6.03 -10.82
CA THR A 48 4.35 -7.09 -10.30
C THR A 48 3.61 -8.41 -10.08
N GLU A 49 2.40 -8.34 -9.55
CA GLU A 49 1.55 -9.50 -9.24
C GLU A 49 0.69 -9.97 -10.42
N ASN A 50 0.77 -9.30 -11.57
CA ASN A 50 -0.06 -9.56 -12.76
C ASN A 50 -1.58 -9.60 -12.46
N ILE A 51 -2.03 -8.78 -11.51
CA ILE A 51 -3.43 -8.70 -11.09
C ILE A 51 -4.19 -7.81 -12.07
N GLN A 52 -5.26 -8.35 -12.65
CA GLN A 52 -6.12 -7.57 -13.55
C GLN A 52 -6.91 -6.49 -12.81
N GLY A 53 -6.87 -5.26 -13.32
CA GLY A 53 -7.63 -4.12 -12.79
C GLY A 53 -7.38 -2.84 -13.59
N THR A 54 -8.11 -1.77 -13.28
CA THR A 54 -8.00 -0.48 -13.99
C THR A 54 -7.55 0.62 -13.03
N ILE A 55 -6.69 1.54 -13.49
CA ILE A 55 -6.18 2.65 -12.66
C ILE A 55 -7.32 3.48 -12.03
N CYS A 56 -8.41 3.69 -12.76
CA CYS A 56 -9.60 4.37 -12.23
C CYS A 56 -10.20 3.68 -11.00
N ASN A 57 -10.28 2.34 -11.02
CA ASN A 57 -10.83 1.61 -9.88
C ASN A 57 -9.96 1.76 -8.63
N ASP A 58 -8.64 1.80 -8.79
CA ASP A 58 -7.70 1.98 -7.67
C ASP A 58 -7.62 3.41 -7.20
N GLY A 59 -7.75 4.37 -8.11
CA GLY A 59 -7.94 5.77 -7.76
C GLY A 59 -9.20 5.95 -6.92
N CYS A 60 -10.30 5.32 -7.31
CA CYS A 60 -11.55 5.31 -6.56
C CYS A 60 -11.39 4.62 -5.20
N LEU A 61 -10.73 3.47 -5.14
CA LEU A 61 -10.48 2.73 -3.91
C LEU A 61 -9.60 3.52 -2.92
N ILE A 62 -8.55 4.16 -3.42
CA ILE A 62 -7.66 5.00 -2.62
C ILE A 62 -8.37 6.27 -2.16
N CYS A 63 -9.21 6.87 -3.00
CA CYS A 63 -9.98 8.07 -2.67
C CYS A 63 -11.07 7.77 -1.63
N CYS A 64 -11.83 6.70 -1.81
CA CYS A 64 -12.91 6.31 -0.89
C CYS A 64 -12.37 5.71 0.41
N CYS A 65 -11.32 4.89 0.34
CA CYS A 65 -10.86 4.04 1.43
C CYS A 65 -9.34 3.83 1.42
N THR A 66 -8.56 4.91 1.53
CA THR A 66 -7.09 4.88 1.52
C THR A 66 -6.51 3.86 2.51
N GLN A 67 -7.06 3.81 3.72
CA GLN A 67 -6.55 2.99 4.81
C GLN A 67 -6.70 1.49 4.49
N LEU A 68 -7.87 1.11 3.97
CA LEU A 68 -8.13 -0.28 3.54
C LEU A 68 -7.27 -0.64 2.33
N ALA A 69 -7.07 0.30 1.40
CA ALA A 69 -6.22 0.08 0.24
C ALA A 69 -4.77 -0.24 0.65
N VAL A 70 -4.20 0.48 1.63
CA VAL A 70 -2.83 0.21 2.14
C VAL A 70 -2.76 -1.12 2.91
N CYS A 71 -3.76 -1.41 3.75
CA CYS A 71 -3.82 -2.70 4.44
C CYS A 71 -3.92 -3.87 3.46
N GLN A 72 -4.72 -3.75 2.39
CA GLN A 72 -4.79 -4.75 1.33
C GLN A 72 -3.43 -4.91 0.63
N MET A 73 -2.78 -3.81 0.24
CA MET A 73 -1.46 -3.87 -0.39
C MET A 73 -0.41 -4.56 0.49
N ASN A 74 -0.39 -4.27 1.79
CA ASN A 74 0.51 -4.93 2.73
C ASN A 74 0.21 -6.43 2.85
N ARG A 75 -1.06 -6.85 2.78
CA ARG A 75 -1.43 -8.27 2.80
C ARG A 75 -1.01 -8.98 1.51
N GLU A 76 -1.19 -8.34 0.37
CA GLU A 76 -0.74 -8.87 -0.91
C GLU A 76 0.78 -9.03 -0.95
N LEU A 77 1.53 -8.01 -0.51
CA LEU A 77 2.99 -8.08 -0.35
C LEU A 77 3.43 -9.22 0.58
N ASN A 78 2.75 -9.42 1.71
CA ASN A 78 3.05 -10.54 2.61
C ASN A 78 2.73 -11.90 1.97
N ASN A 79 1.70 -12.00 1.12
CA ASN A 79 1.38 -13.24 0.42
C ASN A 79 2.44 -13.61 -0.62
N VAL A 80 3.15 -12.63 -1.19
CA VAL A 80 4.21 -12.86 -2.18
C VAL A 80 5.61 -12.96 -1.57
N GLY A 81 5.71 -12.79 -0.25
CA GLY A 81 6.95 -12.98 0.51
C GLY A 81 7.98 -11.87 0.32
N LEU A 82 7.56 -10.68 -0.13
CA LEU A 82 8.42 -9.49 -0.25
C LEU A 82 8.70 -8.83 1.08
#